data_AF-A0A1F9FUG2-F1
#
_entry.id   AF-A0A1F9FUG2-F1
#
_cell.length_a   1.000
_cell.length_b   1.000
_cell.length_c   1.000
_cell.angle_alpha   90.00
_cell.angle_beta   90.00
_cell.angle_gamma   90.00
#
_symmetry.space_group_name_H-M   'P 1'
#
loop_
_entity.id
_entity.type
_entity.pdbx_description
1 polymer ?
#
loop_
_entity_poly.entity_id
_entity_poly.type
_entity_poly.pdbx_seq_one_letter_code
_entity_poly.pdbx_strand_id
1 'polypeptide(L)'
;MSQKKYHKELLKIVLDLAWAQWNRLGLLGASGTNLFSTDIEASILLFADVVRYDGRLYDGVWYWFKRYGDVVNQERLKTLIQKEKDEWVARFLGAFLEKQSPSQWKTVIKQCQRMCTPTWKEIPLSTTMSQKGWGDKDTLFLKWGILFHDVLPREKLQDHDWILRTNAQLRYRYLCGVSLRADVLYLLSVSHKIKHKKEKDYHTSVRLAYLLDCNLSTVHRIKNDFEKGGFLSPSRDSVHNPHIMTWSFQNHVFLPSDKYFDHGIVYWSDINRLLRAALILNTELMEIQDEAICKSHIVTFQDKFFPILDNHHEIPVFAPYGTALKPLEDYSVEQLIALVVERLQLFSYIICQALMLRCARCKTIFPSPMQGMISSLKKSELFNNTIQCPHCGFSFLTSKPDFFYYSNIGTEELILFQSES
;
A
#
# COMPACT_ATOMS: atom_id res chain seq x y z
N MET A 1 7.59 -19.29 -20.02
CA MET A 1 6.95 -19.48 -18.68
C MET A 1 5.45 -19.61 -18.89
N SER A 2 4.77 -20.54 -18.22
CA SER A 2 3.32 -20.75 -18.43
C SER A 2 2.47 -19.60 -17.86
N GLN A 3 1.37 -19.23 -18.50
CA GLN A 3 0.36 -18.26 -18.02
C GLN A 3 -0.01 -18.43 -16.53
N LYS A 4 -0.19 -19.68 -16.08
CA LYS A 4 -0.45 -20.03 -14.66
C LYS A 4 0.61 -19.52 -13.66
N LYS A 5 1.86 -19.36 -14.10
CA LYS A 5 2.95 -18.86 -13.24
C LYS A 5 2.76 -17.37 -12.98
N TYR A 6 2.49 -16.58 -14.01
CA TYR A 6 2.28 -15.14 -13.88
C TYR A 6 1.05 -14.81 -13.05
N HIS A 7 -0.04 -15.58 -13.19
CA HIS A 7 -1.21 -15.40 -12.32
C HIS A 7 -0.89 -15.57 -10.83
N LYS A 8 -0.09 -16.59 -10.51
CA LYS A 8 0.37 -16.82 -9.13
C LYS A 8 1.28 -15.69 -8.65
N GLU A 9 2.17 -15.20 -9.50
CA GLU A 9 3.08 -14.10 -9.17
C GLU A 9 2.33 -12.78 -8.94
N LEU A 10 1.39 -12.42 -9.83
CA LEU A 10 0.56 -11.23 -9.69
C LEU A 10 -0.27 -11.27 -8.40
N LEU A 11 -0.97 -12.38 -8.15
CA LEU A 11 -1.73 -12.56 -6.91
C LEU A 11 -0.82 -12.47 -5.68
N LYS A 12 0.36 -13.11 -5.72
CA LYS A 12 1.33 -13.04 -4.63
C LYS A 12 1.77 -11.60 -4.35
N ILE A 13 2.06 -10.80 -5.38
CA ILE A 13 2.49 -9.40 -5.21
C ILE A 13 1.39 -8.57 -4.55
N VAL A 14 0.14 -8.72 -5.00
CA VAL A 14 -0.99 -7.99 -4.41
C VAL A 14 -1.19 -8.39 -2.95
N LEU A 15 -1.13 -9.69 -2.64
CA LEU A 15 -1.23 -10.18 -1.26
C LEU A 15 -0.08 -9.66 -0.39
N ASP A 16 1.15 -9.67 -0.90
CA ASP A 16 2.32 -9.17 -0.17
C ASP A 16 2.20 -7.67 0.15
N LEU A 17 1.72 -6.87 -0.80
CA LEU A 17 1.48 -5.44 -0.60
C LEU A 17 0.33 -5.18 0.39
N ALA A 18 -0.74 -5.96 0.35
CA ALA A 18 -1.81 -5.87 1.33
C ALA A 18 -1.30 -6.22 2.73
N TRP A 19 -0.59 -7.35 2.85
CA TRP A 19 0.06 -7.74 4.11
C TRP A 19 1.05 -6.68 4.59
N ALA A 20 1.82 -6.04 3.71
CA ALA A 20 2.76 -4.99 4.12
C ALA A 20 2.06 -3.77 4.75
N GLN A 21 0.91 -3.36 4.19
CA GLN A 21 0.08 -2.29 4.78
C GLN A 21 -0.44 -2.68 6.17
N TRP A 22 -0.92 -3.91 6.33
CA TRP A 22 -1.46 -4.39 7.61
C TRP A 22 -0.39 -4.73 8.65
N ASN A 23 0.78 -5.22 8.24
CA ASN A 23 1.93 -5.42 9.11
C ASN A 23 2.38 -4.09 9.73
N ARG A 24 2.33 -3.00 8.95
CA ARG A 24 2.57 -1.63 9.42
C ARG A 24 1.51 -1.15 10.42
N LEU A 25 0.31 -1.72 10.40
CA LEU A 25 -0.75 -1.49 11.39
C LEU A 25 -0.67 -2.43 12.60
N GLY A 26 0.34 -3.31 12.66
CA GLY A 26 0.57 -4.20 13.79
C GLY A 26 0.21 -5.65 13.56
N LEU A 27 -0.25 -6.06 12.38
CA LEU A 27 -0.55 -7.47 12.17
C LEU A 27 0.72 -8.30 12.05
N LEU A 28 0.70 -9.50 12.62
CA LEU A 28 1.75 -10.50 12.44
C LEU A 28 1.50 -11.27 11.15
N GLY A 29 2.25 -10.92 10.10
CA GLY A 29 2.15 -11.53 8.76
C GLY A 29 3.51 -11.98 8.20
N ALA A 30 3.46 -12.74 7.10
CA ALA A 30 4.64 -13.36 6.48
C ALA A 30 5.38 -12.45 5.46
N SER A 31 4.80 -11.30 5.11
CA SER A 31 5.36 -10.38 4.11
C SER A 31 6.17 -9.25 4.78
N GLY A 32 6.75 -8.35 3.96
CA GLY A 32 7.46 -7.17 4.45
C GLY A 32 6.56 -6.22 5.26
N THR A 33 7.13 -5.13 5.77
CA THR A 33 6.36 -4.05 6.41
C THR A 33 6.39 -2.83 5.52
N ASN A 34 5.26 -2.15 5.32
CA ASN A 34 5.23 -0.87 4.61
C ASN A 34 6.03 0.19 5.40
N LEU A 35 7.00 0.84 4.75
CA LEU A 35 7.89 1.82 5.37
C LEU A 35 7.53 3.26 5.06
N PHE A 36 6.50 3.47 4.24
CA PHE A 36 5.95 4.76 3.91
C PHE A 36 4.76 5.06 4.81
N SER A 37 4.12 6.23 4.59
CA SER A 37 2.85 6.53 5.24
C SER A 37 1.87 5.38 5.04
N THR A 38 0.90 5.18 5.93
CA THR A 38 -0.21 4.22 5.74
C THR A 38 -1.51 4.99 5.73
N ASP A 39 -2.51 4.44 5.04
CA ASP A 39 -3.87 4.94 5.02
C ASP A 39 -4.79 3.81 5.44
N ILE A 40 -5.33 3.92 6.67
CA ILE A 40 -6.17 2.88 7.26
C ILE A 40 -7.45 2.66 6.43
N GLU A 41 -8.17 3.72 6.06
CA GLU A 41 -9.44 3.57 5.33
C GLU A 41 -9.22 3.04 3.91
N ALA A 42 -8.17 3.45 3.21
CA ALA A 42 -7.84 2.88 1.91
C ALA A 42 -7.40 1.41 2.02
N SER A 43 -6.67 1.03 3.08
CA SER A 43 -6.26 -0.36 3.34
C SER A 43 -7.47 -1.27 3.59
N ILE A 44 -8.52 -0.75 4.23
CA ILE A 44 -9.79 -1.46 4.47
C ILE A 44 -10.52 -1.77 3.15
N LEU A 45 -10.47 -0.89 2.15
CA LEU A 45 -11.06 -1.18 0.83
C LEU A 45 -10.31 -2.30 0.12
N LEU A 46 -8.98 -2.28 0.12
CA LEU A 46 -8.19 -3.37 -0.46
C LEU A 46 -8.48 -4.69 0.25
N PHE A 47 -8.57 -4.65 1.59
CA PHE A 47 -8.91 -5.81 2.42
C PHE A 47 -10.17 -6.54 1.94
N ALA A 48 -11.21 -5.80 1.54
CA ALA A 48 -12.46 -6.39 1.05
C ALA A 48 -12.28 -7.32 -0.17
N ASP A 49 -11.27 -7.09 -0.99
CA ASP A 49 -10.96 -7.95 -2.14
C ASP A 49 -9.93 -9.03 -1.81
N VAL A 50 -8.85 -8.69 -1.11
CA VAL A 50 -7.76 -9.65 -0.86
C VAL A 50 -8.16 -10.79 0.07
N VAL A 51 -9.16 -10.57 0.93
CA VAL A 51 -9.69 -11.58 1.85
C VAL A 51 -10.25 -12.82 1.13
N ARG A 52 -10.67 -12.65 -0.13
CA ARG A 52 -11.17 -13.76 -0.96
C ARG A 52 -10.08 -14.77 -1.30
N TYR A 53 -8.83 -14.32 -1.28
CA TYR A 53 -7.65 -15.07 -1.68
C TYR A 53 -6.78 -15.51 -0.48
N ASP A 54 -6.83 -14.79 0.65
CA ASP A 54 -6.08 -15.14 1.87
C ASP A 54 -6.93 -14.93 3.15
N GLY A 55 -7.56 -16.01 3.62
CA GLY A 55 -8.37 -15.99 4.84
C GLY A 55 -7.58 -15.67 6.12
N ARG A 56 -6.24 -15.82 6.13
CA ARG A 56 -5.43 -15.47 7.31
C ARG A 56 -5.45 -13.96 7.56
N LEU A 57 -5.65 -13.16 6.51
CA LEU A 57 -5.77 -11.72 6.63
C LEU A 57 -7.13 -11.33 7.22
N TYR A 58 -8.22 -12.07 6.94
CA TYR A 58 -9.50 -11.90 7.62
C TYR A 58 -9.33 -11.96 9.13
N ASP A 59 -8.74 -13.05 9.64
CA ASP A 59 -8.56 -13.27 11.08
C ASP A 59 -7.81 -12.11 11.75
N GLY A 60 -6.72 -11.67 11.12
CA GLY A 60 -5.88 -10.59 11.66
C GLY A 60 -6.58 -9.24 11.62
N VAL A 61 -7.23 -8.88 10.52
CA VAL A 61 -7.94 -7.60 10.38
C VAL A 61 -9.18 -7.58 11.27
N TRP A 62 -9.88 -8.71 11.40
CA TRP A 62 -10.99 -8.88 12.32
C TRP A 62 -10.58 -8.54 13.76
N TYR A 63 -9.46 -9.11 14.22
CA TYR A 63 -8.94 -8.83 15.56
C TYR A 63 -8.40 -7.40 15.69
N TRP A 64 -7.79 -6.84 14.64
CA TRP A 64 -7.36 -5.45 14.60
C TRP A 64 -8.53 -4.48 14.80
N PHE A 65 -9.65 -4.68 14.11
CA PHE A 65 -10.85 -3.85 14.26
C PHE A 65 -11.45 -3.93 15.66
N LYS A 66 -11.41 -5.09 16.30
CA LYS A 66 -11.86 -5.23 17.69
C LYS A 66 -11.06 -4.35 18.65
N ARG A 67 -9.76 -4.15 18.40
CA ARG A 67 -8.85 -3.39 19.28
C ARG A 67 -8.68 -1.92 18.89
N TYR A 68 -8.72 -1.62 17.60
CA TYR A 68 -8.36 -0.32 17.02
C TYR A 68 -9.44 0.24 16.09
N GLY A 69 -10.62 -0.39 15.98
CA GLY A 69 -11.69 0.08 15.09
C GLY A 69 -12.21 1.47 15.43
N ASP A 70 -12.01 1.93 16.67
CA ASP A 70 -12.32 3.28 17.12
C ASP A 70 -11.47 4.36 16.44
N VAL A 71 -10.24 4.03 16.03
CA VAL A 71 -9.33 4.98 15.36
C VAL A 71 -9.60 5.16 13.86
N VAL A 72 -10.59 4.46 13.31
CA VAL A 72 -10.95 4.55 11.89
C VAL A 72 -11.88 5.73 11.66
N ASN A 73 -11.55 6.57 10.68
CA ASN A 73 -12.38 7.71 10.30
C ASN A 73 -13.58 7.23 9.48
N GLN A 74 -14.70 7.00 10.17
CA GLN A 74 -15.93 6.45 9.58
C GLN A 74 -16.49 7.31 8.44
N GLU A 75 -16.42 8.64 8.56
CA GLU A 75 -16.92 9.54 7.52
C GLU A 75 -16.08 9.45 6.25
N ARG A 76 -14.76 9.36 6.41
CA ARG A 76 -13.84 9.16 5.29
C ARG A 76 -14.02 7.77 4.66
N LEU A 77 -14.12 6.71 5.47
CA LEU A 77 -14.39 5.35 4.99
C LEU A 77 -15.69 5.30 4.17
N LYS A 78 -16.75 5.93 4.66
CA LYS A 78 -18.03 6.05 3.95
C LYS A 78 -17.89 6.73 2.59
N THR A 79 -17.14 7.84 2.52
CA THR A 79 -16.85 8.54 1.26
C THR A 79 -16.07 7.67 0.29
N LEU A 80 -15.06 6.94 0.77
CA LEU A 80 -14.27 6.04 -0.06
C LEU A 80 -15.11 4.90 -0.62
N ILE A 81 -15.90 4.21 0.22
CA ILE A 81 -16.84 3.17 -0.22
C ILE A 81 -17.77 3.72 -1.31
N GLN A 82 -18.36 4.90 -1.10
CA GLN A 82 -19.25 5.52 -2.08
C GLN A 82 -18.54 5.84 -3.41
N LYS A 83 -17.28 6.28 -3.37
CA LYS A 83 -16.47 6.58 -4.56
C LYS A 83 -16.13 5.34 -5.37
N GLU A 84 -15.85 4.21 -4.71
CA GLU A 84 -15.51 2.96 -5.39
C GLU A 84 -16.69 2.41 -6.22
N LYS A 85 -17.93 2.70 -5.82
CA LYS A 85 -19.16 2.23 -6.51
C LYS A 85 -19.18 0.71 -6.75
N ASP A 86 -18.53 -0.02 -5.87
CA ASP A 86 -18.36 -1.47 -5.96
C ASP A 86 -19.30 -2.16 -4.98
N GLU A 87 -20.25 -2.92 -5.53
CA GLU A 87 -21.24 -3.65 -4.75
C GLU A 87 -20.62 -4.76 -3.90
N TRP A 88 -19.56 -5.43 -4.38
CA TRP A 88 -18.86 -6.45 -3.60
C TRP A 88 -18.25 -5.84 -2.35
N VAL A 89 -17.51 -4.74 -2.50
CA VAL A 89 -16.92 -4.01 -1.38
C VAL A 89 -18.00 -3.57 -0.39
N ALA A 90 -19.12 -3.03 -0.89
CA ALA A 90 -20.23 -2.60 -0.05
C ALA A 90 -20.83 -3.77 0.75
N ARG A 91 -21.12 -4.90 0.11
CA ARG A 91 -21.67 -6.10 0.77
C ARG A 91 -20.72 -6.66 1.82
N PHE A 92 -19.45 -6.84 1.44
CA PHE A 92 -18.45 -7.40 2.34
C PHE A 92 -18.21 -6.51 3.56
N LEU A 93 -17.95 -5.21 3.35
CA LEU A 93 -17.71 -4.29 4.46
C LEU A 93 -18.98 -4.08 5.30
N GLY A 94 -20.16 -4.09 4.68
CA GLY A 94 -21.44 -4.05 5.39
C GLY A 94 -21.59 -5.21 6.37
N ALA A 95 -21.38 -6.45 5.90
CA ALA A 95 -21.39 -7.65 6.73
C ALA A 95 -20.29 -7.62 7.79
N PHE A 96 -19.05 -7.33 7.40
CA PHE A 96 -17.91 -7.30 8.30
C PHE A 96 -18.12 -6.32 9.46
N LEU A 97 -18.54 -5.08 9.17
CA LEU A 97 -18.74 -4.04 10.18
C LEU A 97 -19.98 -4.29 11.04
N GLU A 98 -21.05 -4.83 10.47
CA GLU A 98 -22.23 -5.23 11.24
C GLU A 98 -21.89 -6.38 12.21
N LYS A 99 -21.06 -7.35 11.81
CA LYS A 99 -20.59 -8.40 12.71
C LYS A 99 -19.65 -7.85 13.81
N GLN A 100 -18.88 -6.79 13.53
CA GLN A 100 -17.96 -6.19 14.51
C GLN A 100 -18.71 -5.44 15.60
N SER A 101 -19.49 -4.43 15.21
CA SER A 101 -20.22 -3.55 16.15
C SER A 101 -21.29 -2.74 15.40
N PRO A 102 -22.54 -3.22 15.29
CA PRO A 102 -23.59 -2.55 14.53
C PRO A 102 -23.85 -1.10 14.97
N SER A 103 -23.74 -0.84 16.27
CA SER A 103 -23.98 0.48 16.86
C SER A 103 -22.88 1.49 16.49
N GLN A 104 -21.62 1.06 16.56
CA GLN A 104 -20.47 1.89 16.20
C GLN A 104 -20.48 2.26 14.72
N TRP A 105 -20.82 1.31 13.84
CA TRP A 105 -20.66 1.45 12.38
C TRP A 105 -21.96 1.76 11.64
N LYS A 106 -23.01 2.15 12.36
CA LYS A 106 -24.37 2.34 11.83
C LYS A 106 -24.43 3.17 10.55
N THR A 107 -23.67 4.27 10.47
CA THR A 107 -23.67 5.17 9.32
C THR A 107 -22.99 4.56 8.09
N VAL A 108 -21.88 3.84 8.28
CA VAL A 108 -21.16 3.14 7.22
C VAL A 108 -21.98 1.95 6.73
N ILE A 109 -22.55 1.15 7.63
CA ILE A 109 -23.44 0.04 7.31
C ILE A 109 -24.63 0.52 6.45
N LYS A 110 -25.27 1.63 6.84
CA LYS A 110 -26.38 2.21 6.06
C LYS A 110 -25.93 2.67 4.68
N GLN A 111 -24.72 3.18 4.53
CA GLN A 111 -24.17 3.52 3.22
C GLN A 111 -23.97 2.27 2.37
N CYS A 112 -23.40 1.20 2.92
CA CYS A 112 -23.26 -0.08 2.24
C CYS A 112 -24.61 -0.63 1.77
N GLN A 113 -25.64 -0.61 2.63
CA GLN A 113 -26.99 -1.07 2.29
C GLN A 113 -27.58 -0.34 1.09
N ARG A 114 -27.38 0.99 1.00
CA ARG A 114 -27.87 1.81 -0.13
C ARG A 114 -27.20 1.46 -1.47
N MET A 115 -26.02 0.88 -1.42
CA MET A 115 -25.24 0.49 -2.60
C MET A 115 -25.50 -0.95 -3.02
N CYS A 116 -26.11 -1.76 -2.17
CA CYS A 116 -26.41 -3.15 -2.47
C CYS A 116 -27.72 -3.25 -3.27
N THR A 117 -27.70 -4.03 -4.34
CA THR A 117 -28.92 -4.36 -5.06
C THR A 117 -29.69 -5.45 -4.30
N PRO A 118 -31.03 -5.51 -4.39
CA PRO A 118 -31.82 -6.55 -3.72
C PRO A 118 -31.65 -7.95 -4.32
N THR A 119 -30.88 -8.11 -5.39
CA THR A 119 -30.75 -9.39 -6.08
C THR A 119 -29.94 -10.38 -5.25
N TRP A 120 -30.57 -11.53 -4.98
CA TRP A 120 -30.03 -12.61 -4.17
C TRP A 120 -29.17 -13.53 -5.04
N LYS A 121 -27.96 -13.10 -5.38
CA LYS A 121 -26.92 -14.02 -5.84
C LYS A 121 -25.97 -14.24 -4.67
N GLU A 122 -25.96 -15.44 -4.13
CA GLU A 122 -25.00 -15.85 -3.11
C GLU A 122 -23.58 -15.82 -3.70
N ILE A 123 -22.68 -15.04 -3.12
CA ILE A 123 -21.29 -14.89 -3.57
C ILE A 123 -20.36 -15.58 -2.56
N PRO A 124 -19.54 -16.57 -2.96
CA PRO A 124 -18.53 -17.16 -2.09
C PRO A 124 -17.52 -16.11 -1.63
N LEU A 125 -17.25 -16.04 -0.32
CA LEU A 125 -16.18 -15.17 0.17
C LEU A 125 -14.83 -15.66 -0.36
N SER A 126 -14.49 -16.93 -0.16
CA SER A 126 -13.24 -17.49 -0.66
C SER A 126 -13.41 -18.10 -2.05
N THR A 127 -12.49 -17.76 -2.96
CA THR A 127 -12.39 -18.37 -4.29
C THR A 127 -11.41 -19.56 -4.31
N THR A 128 -10.64 -19.75 -3.24
CA THR A 128 -9.49 -20.68 -3.20
C THR A 128 -9.56 -21.73 -2.09
N MET A 129 -10.41 -21.57 -1.07
CA MET A 129 -10.52 -22.56 0.00
C MET A 129 -11.27 -23.81 -0.46
N SER A 130 -10.63 -24.98 -0.29
CA SER A 130 -11.33 -26.26 -0.37
C SER A 130 -12.46 -26.29 0.67
N GLN A 131 -13.66 -26.73 0.28
CA GLN A 131 -14.84 -26.85 1.15
C GLN A 131 -14.66 -27.75 2.40
N LYS A 132 -13.52 -28.45 2.53
CA LYS A 132 -13.20 -29.25 3.72
C LYS A 132 -12.89 -28.34 4.91
N GLY A 133 -13.71 -28.43 5.95
CA GLY A 133 -13.52 -27.71 7.23
C GLY A 133 -14.39 -26.47 7.41
N TRP A 134 -15.40 -26.27 6.56
CA TRP A 134 -16.41 -25.23 6.74
C TRP A 134 -17.29 -25.57 7.96
N GLY A 135 -17.35 -24.66 8.94
CA GLY A 135 -18.30 -24.71 10.05
C GLY A 135 -19.73 -24.38 9.58
N ASP A 136 -20.59 -23.90 10.47
CA ASP A 136 -21.90 -23.40 10.05
C ASP A 136 -21.77 -22.11 9.24
N LYS A 137 -22.72 -21.89 8.31
CA LYS A 137 -22.81 -20.66 7.53
C LYS A 137 -23.00 -19.47 8.48
N ASP A 138 -22.22 -18.42 8.30
CA ASP A 138 -22.39 -17.19 9.03
C ASP A 138 -23.67 -16.49 8.56
N THR A 139 -24.68 -16.44 9.44
CA THR A 139 -26.01 -15.91 9.12
C THR A 139 -25.98 -14.42 8.77
N LEU A 140 -25.02 -13.68 9.31
CA LEU A 140 -24.87 -12.26 9.05
C LEU A 140 -24.24 -12.03 7.68
N PHE A 141 -23.16 -12.73 7.33
CA PHE A 141 -22.64 -12.66 5.95
C PHE A 141 -23.68 -13.13 4.92
N LEU A 142 -24.47 -14.16 5.25
CA LEU A 142 -25.54 -14.65 4.39
C LEU A 142 -26.64 -13.60 4.16
N LYS A 143 -27.00 -12.82 5.19
CA LYS A 143 -27.93 -11.67 5.06
C LYS A 143 -27.45 -10.64 4.03
N TRP A 144 -26.15 -10.50 3.84
CA TRP A 144 -25.55 -9.63 2.82
C TRP A 144 -25.31 -10.31 1.47
N GLY A 145 -25.78 -11.56 1.30
CA GLY A 145 -25.61 -12.37 0.10
C GLY A 145 -24.22 -12.99 -0.04
N ILE A 146 -23.47 -13.13 1.07
CA ILE A 146 -22.12 -13.68 1.05
C ILE A 146 -22.11 -15.06 1.72
N LEU A 147 -21.58 -16.05 1.02
CA LEU A 147 -21.32 -17.38 1.58
C LEU A 147 -19.98 -17.36 2.30
N PHE A 148 -20.05 -17.30 3.63
CA PHE A 148 -18.91 -17.37 4.53
C PHE A 148 -19.20 -18.37 5.64
N HIS A 149 -18.14 -19.05 6.11
CA HIS A 149 -18.21 -19.98 7.23
C HIS A 149 -17.43 -19.37 8.36
N ASP A 150 -17.97 -19.46 9.57
CA ASP A 150 -17.37 -18.78 10.71
C ASP A 150 -15.96 -19.34 10.97
N VAL A 151 -15.01 -18.44 11.17
CA VAL A 151 -13.62 -18.77 11.51
C VAL A 151 -13.32 -18.10 12.83
N LEU A 152 -12.85 -18.88 13.81
CA LEU A 152 -12.43 -18.35 15.10
C LEU A 152 -11.19 -17.45 14.89
N PRO A 153 -11.29 -16.13 15.14
CA PRO A 153 -10.18 -15.21 14.91
C PRO A 153 -9.04 -15.51 15.88
N ARG A 154 -7.81 -15.54 15.36
CA ARG A 154 -6.61 -15.70 16.18
C ARG A 154 -6.00 -14.34 16.46
N GLU A 155 -5.59 -14.11 17.71
CA GLU A 155 -4.83 -12.92 18.08
C GLU A 155 -3.47 -12.93 17.37
N LYS A 156 -3.31 -12.01 16.41
CA LYS A 156 -2.10 -11.86 15.59
C LYS A 156 -1.70 -10.40 15.50
N LEU A 157 -1.54 -9.76 16.65
CA LEU A 157 -1.09 -8.38 16.73
C LEU A 157 0.24 -8.29 17.46
N GLN A 158 1.06 -7.33 17.01
CA GLN A 158 2.20 -6.79 17.74
C GLN A 158 1.73 -6.12 19.04
N ASP A 159 2.66 -5.85 19.94
CA ASP A 159 2.37 -5.08 21.14
C ASP A 159 1.91 -3.65 20.80
N HIS A 160 1.06 -3.09 21.66
CA HIS A 160 0.47 -1.77 21.43
C HIS A 160 1.53 -0.68 21.28
N ASP A 161 2.60 -0.73 22.05
CA ASP A 161 3.66 0.27 22.00
C ASP A 161 4.43 0.21 20.68
N TRP A 162 4.72 -1.00 20.19
CA TRP A 162 5.29 -1.19 18.86
C TRP A 162 4.38 -0.56 17.81
N ILE A 163 3.09 -0.86 17.83
CA ILE A 163 2.11 -0.32 16.87
C ILE A 163 2.12 1.21 16.88
N LEU A 164 2.13 1.86 18.05
CA LEU A 164 2.18 3.32 18.13
C LEU A 164 3.52 3.90 17.65
N ARG A 165 4.66 3.29 18.01
CA ARG A 165 6.00 3.72 17.54
C ARG A 165 6.14 3.59 16.03
N THR A 166 5.58 2.53 15.48
CA THR A 166 5.53 2.24 14.05
C THR A 166 4.22 2.72 13.42
N ASN A 167 3.53 3.70 13.97
CA ASN A 167 2.39 4.27 13.26
C ASN A 167 2.09 5.67 13.82
N ALA A 168 2.76 6.68 13.24
CA ALA A 168 2.53 8.05 13.66
C ALA A 168 1.09 8.49 13.40
N GLN A 169 0.44 8.00 12.32
CA GLN A 169 -0.96 8.32 12.04
C GLN A 169 -1.88 7.93 13.21
N LEU A 170 -1.73 6.71 13.75
CA LEU A 170 -2.50 6.28 14.93
C LEU A 170 -2.28 7.20 16.13
N ARG A 171 -1.03 7.59 16.41
CA ARG A 171 -0.74 8.54 17.50
C ARG A 171 -1.39 9.89 17.27
N TYR A 172 -1.34 10.43 16.05
CA TYR A 172 -2.05 11.68 15.71
C TYR A 172 -3.56 11.54 15.93
N ARG A 173 -4.17 10.40 15.58
CA ARG A 173 -5.60 10.16 15.79
C ARG A 173 -5.97 9.98 17.27
N TYR A 174 -5.11 9.36 18.07
CA TYR A 174 -5.32 9.30 19.52
C TYR A 174 -5.22 10.68 20.18
N LEU A 175 -4.29 11.53 19.73
CA LEU A 175 -4.04 12.84 20.34
C LEU A 175 -4.99 13.94 19.86
N CYS A 176 -5.32 13.95 18.56
CA CYS A 176 -6.12 14.99 17.93
C CYS A 176 -7.56 14.55 17.65
N GLY A 177 -7.92 13.32 18.04
CA GLY A 177 -9.17 12.68 17.68
C GLY A 177 -9.19 12.16 16.25
N VAL A 178 -10.16 11.29 15.98
CA VAL A 178 -10.31 10.58 14.71
C VAL A 178 -10.99 11.50 13.69
N SER A 179 -10.18 12.33 13.03
CA SER A 179 -10.66 13.33 12.10
C SER A 179 -9.63 13.66 11.02
N LEU A 180 -10.07 14.32 9.96
CA LEU A 180 -9.17 14.82 8.92
C LEU A 180 -8.11 15.80 9.46
N ARG A 181 -8.32 16.44 10.62
CA ARG A 181 -7.31 17.29 11.26
C ARG A 181 -6.08 16.48 11.66
N ALA A 182 -6.29 15.32 12.28
CA ALA A 182 -5.21 14.40 12.65
C ALA A 182 -4.44 13.91 11.42
N ASP A 183 -5.17 13.54 10.36
CA ASP A 183 -4.56 13.04 9.13
C ASP A 183 -3.77 14.14 8.39
N VAL A 184 -4.27 15.39 8.35
CA VAL A 184 -3.54 16.54 7.79
C VAL A 184 -2.25 16.81 8.58
N LEU A 185 -2.32 16.84 9.91
CA LEU A 185 -1.12 17.03 10.75
C LEU A 185 -0.10 15.92 10.53
N TYR A 186 -0.56 14.67 10.47
CA TYR A 186 0.28 13.53 10.19
C TYR A 186 0.98 13.68 8.84
N LEU A 187 0.26 13.90 7.74
CA LEU A 187 0.87 14.04 6.42
C LEU A 187 1.86 15.20 6.36
N LEU A 188 1.49 16.35 6.92
CA LEU A 188 2.40 17.49 7.00
C LEU A 188 3.67 17.14 7.83
N SER A 189 3.55 16.37 8.92
CA SER A 189 4.70 15.95 9.72
C SER A 189 5.66 15.04 8.95
N VAL A 190 5.12 14.11 8.15
CA VAL A 190 5.90 13.23 7.27
C VAL A 190 6.63 14.07 6.22
N SER A 191 5.91 15.02 5.60
CA SER A 191 6.47 15.97 4.62
C SER A 191 7.64 16.75 5.20
N HIS A 192 7.48 17.27 6.43
CA HIS A 192 8.53 18.03 7.10
C HIS A 192 9.76 17.16 7.43
N LYS A 193 9.56 15.92 7.89
CA LYS A 193 10.64 14.94 8.11
C LYS A 193 11.42 14.67 6.82
N ILE A 194 10.74 14.60 5.69
CA ILE A 194 11.35 14.40 4.37
C ILE A 194 12.08 15.67 3.91
N LYS A 195 11.54 16.88 4.15
CA LYS A 195 12.20 18.16 3.84
C LYS A 195 13.59 18.24 4.46
N HIS A 196 13.74 17.85 5.73
CA HIS A 196 15.05 17.79 6.40
C HIS A 196 16.05 16.87 5.71
N LYS A 197 15.57 15.91 4.91
CA LYS A 197 16.41 14.96 4.15
C LYS A 197 16.59 15.36 2.68
N LYS A 198 15.67 16.15 2.11
CA LYS A 198 15.60 16.51 0.69
C LYS A 198 14.94 17.89 0.54
N GLU A 199 15.57 18.84 -0.13
CA GLU A 199 15.06 20.21 -0.34
C GLU A 199 13.76 20.31 -1.19
N LYS A 200 13.01 19.22 -1.40
CA LYS A 200 11.89 19.16 -2.34
C LYS A 200 10.59 18.73 -1.67
N ASP A 201 9.55 19.43 -2.11
CA ASP A 201 8.13 19.25 -1.89
C ASP A 201 7.46 19.88 -0.66
N TYR A 202 6.46 20.69 -1.00
CA TYR A 202 5.46 21.21 -0.10
C TYR A 202 4.13 20.58 -0.49
N HIS A 203 3.38 20.07 0.49
CA HIS A 203 2.02 19.64 0.21
C HIS A 203 1.15 20.88 0.13
N THR A 204 0.68 21.17 -1.07
CA THR A 204 -0.37 22.17 -1.29
C THR A 204 -1.69 21.66 -0.71
N SER A 205 -2.64 22.56 -0.46
CA SER A 205 -3.99 22.16 -0.05
C SER A 205 -4.64 21.22 -1.06
N VAL A 206 -4.35 21.39 -2.35
CA VAL A 206 -4.83 20.54 -3.44
C VAL A 206 -4.28 19.12 -3.27
N ARG A 207 -2.98 18.98 -3.02
CA ARG A 207 -2.34 17.67 -2.81
C ARG A 207 -2.87 16.98 -1.56
N LEU A 208 -3.06 17.69 -0.45
CA LEU A 208 -3.66 17.11 0.76
C LEU A 208 -5.12 16.70 0.55
N ALA A 209 -5.90 17.52 -0.16
CA ALA A 209 -7.30 17.22 -0.47
C ALA A 209 -7.40 15.94 -1.32
N TYR A 210 -6.52 15.82 -2.31
CA TYR A 210 -6.34 14.62 -3.11
C TYR A 210 -5.97 13.41 -2.24
N LEU A 211 -4.87 13.48 -1.49
CA LEU A 211 -4.37 12.40 -0.63
C LEU A 211 -5.42 11.88 0.38
N LEU A 212 -6.24 12.78 0.92
CA LEU A 212 -7.25 12.46 1.92
C LEU A 212 -8.64 12.20 1.31
N ASP A 213 -8.77 12.23 -0.01
CA ASP A 213 -10.02 12.02 -0.73
C ASP A 213 -11.17 12.96 -0.26
N CYS A 214 -10.82 14.20 0.10
CA CYS A 214 -11.73 15.17 0.71
C CYS A 214 -11.83 16.49 -0.08
N ASN A 215 -12.79 17.34 0.27
CA ASN A 215 -12.98 18.62 -0.39
C ASN A 215 -11.85 19.61 -0.07
N LEU A 216 -11.38 20.34 -1.08
CA LEU A 216 -10.34 21.36 -0.93
C LEU A 216 -10.68 22.41 0.15
N SER A 217 -11.96 22.83 0.23
CA SER A 217 -12.44 23.75 1.27
C SER A 217 -12.27 23.20 2.70
N THR A 218 -12.35 21.88 2.87
CA THR A 218 -12.14 21.23 4.18
C THR A 218 -10.68 21.36 4.60
N VAL A 219 -9.75 21.13 3.68
CA VAL A 219 -8.31 21.31 3.94
C VAL A 219 -8.01 22.78 4.24
N HIS A 220 -8.57 23.73 3.49
CA HIS A 220 -8.39 25.16 3.78
C HIS A 220 -8.90 25.56 5.17
N ARG A 221 -10.06 25.05 5.59
CA ARG A 221 -10.57 25.30 6.94
C ARG A 221 -9.65 24.74 8.02
N ILE A 222 -9.23 23.48 7.87
CA ILE A 222 -8.30 22.82 8.81
C ILE A 222 -6.99 23.59 8.90
N LYS A 223 -6.46 24.02 7.76
CA LYS A 223 -5.26 24.84 7.68
C LYS A 223 -5.44 26.15 8.44
N ASN A 224 -6.52 26.89 8.19
CA ASN A 224 -6.80 28.15 8.88
C ASN A 224 -6.91 27.95 10.41
N ASP A 225 -7.49 26.84 10.86
CA ASP A 225 -7.55 26.48 12.28
C ASP A 225 -6.13 26.29 12.86
N PHE A 226 -5.24 25.61 12.14
CA PHE A 226 -3.85 25.40 12.57
C PHE A 226 -3.00 26.67 12.54
N GLU A 227 -3.20 27.55 11.55
CA GLU A 227 -2.53 28.86 11.51
C GLU A 227 -2.97 29.74 12.69
N LYS A 228 -4.28 29.81 12.96
CA LYS A 228 -4.81 30.55 14.13
C LYS A 228 -4.34 29.98 15.46
N GLY A 229 -4.16 28.65 15.52
CA GLY A 229 -3.62 27.96 16.70
C GLY A 229 -2.11 28.10 16.85
N GLY A 230 -1.40 28.74 15.91
CA GLY A 230 0.06 28.89 15.96
C GLY A 230 0.84 27.59 15.68
N PHE A 231 0.21 26.58 15.07
CA PHE A 231 0.88 25.33 14.71
C PHE A 231 1.58 25.42 13.34
N LEU A 232 1.03 26.23 12.44
CA LEU A 232 1.54 26.42 11.09
C LEU A 232 1.77 27.92 10.82
N SER A 233 2.82 28.23 10.07
CA SER A 233 3.00 29.51 9.43
C SER A 233 3.08 29.37 7.92
N PRO A 234 2.53 30.33 7.15
CA PRO A 234 2.81 30.42 5.74
C PRO A 234 4.32 30.60 5.52
N SER A 235 4.90 29.70 4.74
CA SER A 235 6.26 29.80 4.23
C SER A 235 6.20 30.20 2.75
N ARG A 236 7.09 31.11 2.36
CA ARG A 236 7.31 31.50 0.96
C ARG A 236 8.59 30.86 0.40
N ASP A 237 9.07 29.78 1.01
CA ASP A 237 10.35 29.12 0.69
C ASP A 237 10.33 28.33 -0.64
N SER A 238 9.44 28.67 -1.56
CA SER A 238 9.34 28.07 -2.88
C SER A 238 10.30 28.80 -3.82
N VAL A 239 11.56 28.37 -3.87
CA VAL A 239 12.60 28.87 -4.79
C VAL A 239 12.17 28.74 -6.26
N HIS A 240 11.24 27.81 -6.56
CA HIS A 240 10.84 27.49 -7.93
C HIS A 240 9.46 28.02 -8.34
N ASN A 241 8.61 28.47 -7.41
CA ASN A 241 7.33 29.07 -7.74
C ASN A 241 6.80 29.99 -6.62
N PRO A 242 6.99 31.32 -6.71
CA PRO A 242 6.59 32.26 -5.66
C PRO A 242 5.05 32.34 -5.47
N HIS A 243 4.27 31.80 -6.40
CA HIS A 243 2.80 31.79 -6.31
C HIS A 243 2.25 30.59 -5.53
N ILE A 244 3.06 29.57 -5.27
CA ILE A 244 2.65 28.43 -4.45
C ILE A 244 2.92 28.77 -2.99
N MET A 245 1.84 29.02 -2.24
CA MET A 245 1.91 29.18 -0.79
C MET A 245 2.13 27.82 -0.13
N THR A 246 3.15 27.75 0.71
CA THR A 246 3.53 26.53 1.42
C THR A 246 3.51 26.78 2.92
N TRP A 247 3.71 25.74 3.74
CA TRP A 247 3.61 25.86 5.20
C TRP A 247 4.81 25.24 5.88
N SER A 248 5.25 25.92 6.93
CA SER A 248 6.20 25.40 7.91
C SER A 248 5.48 25.21 9.23
N PHE A 249 5.81 24.14 9.95
CA PHE A 249 5.41 24.00 11.34
C PHE A 249 6.15 24.98 12.21
N GLN A 250 5.44 25.59 13.14
CA GLN A 250 6.03 26.36 14.22
C GLN A 250 6.25 25.45 15.43
N ASN A 251 7.48 25.43 15.95
CA ASN A 251 7.92 24.63 17.10
C ASN A 251 7.87 23.10 16.85
N HIS A 252 9.00 22.42 17.08
CA HIS A 252 9.29 21.03 16.68
C HIS A 252 8.49 19.93 17.39
N VAL A 253 7.24 20.15 17.80
CA VAL A 253 6.40 19.13 18.45
C VAL A 253 5.83 18.19 17.38
N PHE A 254 6.72 17.40 16.78
CA PHE A 254 6.34 16.28 15.94
C PHE A 254 6.09 15.06 16.82
N LEU A 255 5.23 14.17 16.33
CA LEU A 255 5.17 12.79 16.81
C LEU A 255 5.94 11.94 15.80
N PRO A 256 7.29 12.03 15.74
CA PRO A 256 8.04 11.31 14.73
C PRO A 256 7.76 9.82 14.92
N SER A 257 7.46 9.12 13.84
CA SER A 257 7.66 7.68 13.80
C SER A 257 9.12 7.36 14.03
N ASP A 258 9.36 6.12 14.44
CA ASP A 258 10.72 5.58 14.45
C ASP A 258 11.43 5.87 13.12
N LYS A 259 12.75 6.04 13.16
CA LYS A 259 13.57 6.55 12.05
C LYS A 259 13.47 5.71 10.77
N TYR A 260 12.97 4.48 10.90
CA TYR A 260 12.77 3.47 9.88
C TYR A 260 11.45 3.55 9.13
N PHE A 261 10.60 4.52 9.43
CA PHE A 261 9.29 4.61 8.81
C PHE A 261 8.90 6.02 8.44
N ASP A 262 7.77 6.12 7.74
CA ASP A 262 7.26 7.34 7.11
C ASP A 262 8.36 7.98 6.24
N HIS A 263 8.94 7.16 5.38
CA HIS A 263 10.00 7.57 4.44
C HIS A 263 9.49 8.47 3.30
N GLY A 264 8.18 8.48 3.10
CA GLY A 264 7.48 9.16 2.02
C GLY A 264 5.98 9.08 2.25
N ILE A 265 5.22 9.90 1.55
CA ILE A 265 3.78 9.79 1.44
C ILE A 265 3.44 9.00 0.18
N VAL A 266 2.54 8.04 0.33
CA VAL A 266 1.98 7.26 -0.77
C VAL A 266 0.50 7.56 -0.83
N TYR A 267 -0.04 7.65 -2.04
CA TYR A 267 -1.46 7.83 -2.25
C TYR A 267 -2.13 6.48 -2.32
N TRP A 268 -2.40 5.92 -1.14
CA TRP A 268 -2.88 4.55 -1.01
C TRP A 268 -4.24 4.30 -1.64
N SER A 269 -5.12 5.29 -1.80
CA SER A 269 -6.39 5.04 -2.48
C SER A 269 -6.18 4.73 -3.96
N ASP A 270 -5.30 5.44 -4.67
CA ASP A 270 -4.94 5.10 -6.05
C ASP A 270 -4.14 3.80 -6.16
N ILE A 271 -3.15 3.59 -5.28
CA ILE A 271 -2.38 2.34 -5.26
C ILE A 271 -3.30 1.15 -4.99
N ASN A 272 -4.19 1.24 -4.02
CA ASN A 272 -5.11 0.17 -3.71
C ASN A 272 -6.12 -0.03 -4.84
N ARG A 273 -6.55 1.03 -5.55
CA ARG A 273 -7.37 0.87 -6.76
C ARG A 273 -6.63 0.12 -7.87
N LEU A 274 -5.34 0.42 -8.08
CA LEU A 274 -4.47 -0.33 -8.99
C LEU A 274 -4.37 -1.81 -8.57
N LEU A 275 -4.15 -2.10 -7.28
CA LEU A 275 -4.03 -3.49 -6.80
C LEU A 275 -5.34 -4.26 -6.92
N ARG A 276 -6.49 -3.63 -6.65
CA ARG A 276 -7.82 -4.20 -6.86
C ARG A 276 -8.06 -4.48 -8.35
N ALA A 277 -7.74 -3.53 -9.22
CA ALA A 277 -7.81 -3.73 -10.66
C ALA A 277 -6.89 -4.86 -11.14
N ALA A 278 -5.72 -5.05 -10.51
CA ALA A 278 -4.82 -6.16 -10.81
C ALA A 278 -5.43 -7.51 -10.43
N LEU A 279 -6.19 -7.60 -9.33
CA LEU A 279 -6.94 -8.81 -8.95
C LEU A 279 -8.07 -9.11 -9.94
N ILE A 280 -8.79 -8.07 -10.39
CA ILE A 280 -9.85 -8.20 -11.40
C ILE A 280 -9.25 -8.70 -12.70
N LEU A 281 -8.22 -8.03 -13.22
CA LEU A 281 -7.48 -8.43 -14.42
C LEU A 281 -6.99 -9.88 -14.30
N ASN A 282 -6.41 -10.23 -13.16
CA ASN A 282 -5.94 -11.60 -12.91
C ASN A 282 -7.05 -12.65 -13.00
N THR A 283 -8.27 -12.31 -12.58
CA THR A 283 -9.44 -13.20 -12.62
C THR A 283 -9.98 -13.30 -14.05
N GLU A 284 -10.15 -12.17 -14.73
CA GLU A 284 -10.64 -12.13 -16.12
C GLU A 284 -9.72 -12.89 -17.08
N LEU A 285 -8.41 -12.70 -16.96
CA LEU A 285 -7.41 -13.38 -17.79
C LEU A 285 -7.37 -14.91 -17.57
N MET A 286 -7.92 -15.42 -16.46
CA MET A 286 -8.08 -16.86 -16.23
C MET A 286 -9.31 -17.44 -16.95
N GLU A 287 -10.30 -16.61 -17.26
CA GLU A 287 -11.57 -17.01 -17.87
C GLU A 287 -11.57 -16.81 -19.40
N ILE A 288 -10.82 -15.85 -19.90
CA ILE A 288 -10.75 -15.50 -21.32
C ILE A 288 -9.79 -16.43 -22.07
N GLN A 289 -10.30 -17.07 -23.14
CA GLN A 289 -9.49 -17.91 -24.04
C GLN A 289 -8.96 -17.14 -25.26
N ASP A 290 -9.59 -16.01 -25.61
CA ASP A 290 -9.23 -15.20 -26.77
C ASP A 290 -8.03 -14.29 -26.47
N GLU A 291 -6.97 -14.43 -27.25
CA GLU A 291 -5.72 -13.67 -27.07
C GLU A 291 -5.91 -12.16 -27.29
N ALA A 292 -6.72 -11.75 -28.27
CA ALA A 292 -6.93 -10.34 -28.60
C ALA A 292 -7.69 -9.63 -27.48
N ILE A 293 -8.69 -10.30 -26.87
CA ILE A 293 -9.41 -9.77 -25.71
C ILE A 293 -8.47 -9.64 -24.51
N CYS A 294 -7.65 -10.65 -24.22
CA CYS A 294 -6.63 -10.60 -23.17
C CYS A 294 -5.68 -9.41 -23.35
N LYS A 295 -5.15 -9.22 -24.56
CA LYS A 295 -4.28 -8.06 -24.88
C LYS A 295 -4.99 -6.74 -24.62
N SER A 296 -6.23 -6.59 -25.08
CA SER A 296 -7.02 -5.37 -24.87
C SER A 296 -7.21 -5.03 -23.39
N HIS A 297 -7.52 -6.03 -22.55
CA HIS A 297 -7.68 -5.83 -21.10
C HIS A 297 -6.36 -5.43 -20.44
N ILE A 298 -5.24 -6.08 -20.80
CA ILE A 298 -3.92 -5.75 -20.25
C ILE A 298 -3.50 -4.33 -20.65
N VAL A 299 -3.67 -3.96 -21.92
CA VAL A 299 -3.35 -2.60 -22.41
C VAL A 299 -4.19 -1.55 -21.70
N THR A 300 -5.51 -1.79 -21.59
CA THR A 300 -6.41 -0.88 -20.85
C THR A 300 -5.97 -0.71 -19.40
N PHE A 301 -5.53 -1.80 -18.75
CA PHE A 301 -4.98 -1.75 -17.41
C PHE A 301 -3.67 -0.94 -17.34
N GLN A 302 -2.74 -1.18 -18.27
CA GLN A 302 -1.47 -0.45 -18.32
C GLN A 302 -1.69 1.06 -18.49
N ASP A 303 -2.45 1.46 -19.51
CA ASP A 303 -2.72 2.87 -19.82
C ASP A 303 -3.38 3.60 -18.66
N LYS A 304 -4.29 2.92 -17.95
CA LYS A 304 -5.03 3.52 -16.84
C LYS A 304 -4.21 3.59 -15.55
N PHE A 305 -3.40 2.58 -15.25
CA PHE A 305 -2.82 2.43 -13.90
C PHE A 305 -1.31 2.55 -13.82
N PHE A 306 -0.55 2.37 -14.92
CA PHE A 306 0.89 2.62 -14.88
C PHE A 306 1.23 4.10 -14.61
N PRO A 307 0.46 5.09 -15.11
CA PRO A 307 0.68 6.49 -14.73
C PRO A 307 0.58 6.74 -13.23
N ILE A 308 -0.15 5.91 -12.47
CA ILE A 308 -0.22 6.02 -11.00
C ILE A 308 1.13 5.67 -10.39
N LEU A 309 1.80 4.62 -10.90
CA LEU A 309 3.12 4.21 -10.44
C LEU A 309 4.19 5.22 -10.86
N ASP A 310 4.14 5.71 -12.10
CA ASP A 310 5.16 6.59 -12.66
C ASP A 310 5.06 8.03 -12.12
N ASN A 311 3.85 8.55 -11.84
CA ASN A 311 3.65 9.91 -11.33
C ASN A 311 3.63 10.00 -9.80
N HIS A 312 4.03 8.94 -9.08
CA HIS A 312 4.13 8.99 -7.65
C HIS A 312 5.34 9.84 -7.22
N HIS A 313 5.21 11.17 -7.25
CA HIS A 313 6.30 12.16 -7.11
C HIS A 313 7.25 11.98 -5.91
N GLU A 314 6.83 11.25 -4.87
CA GLU A 314 7.64 10.97 -3.67
C GLU A 314 8.27 9.58 -3.64
N ILE A 315 7.82 8.67 -4.52
CA ILE A 315 8.39 7.35 -4.69
C ILE A 315 9.09 7.38 -6.04
N PRO A 316 10.43 7.44 -6.10
CA PRO A 316 11.15 7.33 -7.35
C PRO A 316 10.94 5.92 -7.91
N VAL A 317 9.87 5.74 -8.68
CA VAL A 317 9.69 4.56 -9.52
C VAL A 317 10.57 4.82 -10.74
N PHE A 318 11.64 4.05 -10.86
CA PHE A 318 12.59 4.20 -11.96
C PHE A 318 11.85 4.15 -13.30
N ALA A 319 12.28 5.02 -14.20
CA ALA A 319 11.95 4.93 -15.61
C ALA A 319 12.19 3.48 -16.10
N PRO A 320 11.37 2.99 -17.04
CA PRO A 320 11.21 1.58 -17.32
C PRO A 320 12.53 0.81 -17.47
N TYR A 321 12.50 -0.45 -17.02
CA TYR A 321 13.12 -1.50 -17.81
C TYR A 321 12.65 -1.38 -19.27
N GLY A 322 13.61 -1.17 -20.18
CA GLY A 322 13.37 -1.26 -21.62
C GLY A 322 13.19 0.09 -22.32
N THR A 323 14.21 0.46 -23.07
CA THR A 323 14.13 1.13 -24.38
C THR A 323 12.77 0.97 -25.06
N ALA A 324 12.18 2.06 -25.57
CA ALA A 324 11.02 2.12 -26.47
C ALA A 324 10.29 0.78 -26.61
N LEU A 325 9.24 0.57 -25.81
CA LEU A 325 8.34 -0.55 -26.01
C LEU A 325 8.00 -0.59 -27.50
N LYS A 326 8.15 -1.78 -28.11
CA LYS A 326 7.65 -1.99 -29.46
C LYS A 326 6.15 -1.66 -29.49
N PRO A 327 5.54 -1.42 -30.66
CA PRO A 327 4.09 -1.40 -30.76
C PRO A 327 3.49 -2.56 -29.96
N LEU A 328 2.50 -2.29 -29.11
CA LEU A 328 1.95 -3.26 -28.16
C LEU A 328 1.42 -4.54 -28.85
N GLU A 329 1.05 -4.39 -30.12
CA GLU A 329 0.65 -5.46 -31.05
C GLU A 329 1.72 -6.56 -31.22
N ASP A 330 3.00 -6.21 -31.03
CA ASP A 330 4.15 -7.11 -31.19
C ASP A 330 4.39 -8.01 -29.97
N TYR A 331 3.70 -7.77 -28.85
CA TYR A 331 3.87 -8.55 -27.63
C TYR A 331 2.86 -9.69 -27.52
N SER A 332 3.29 -10.84 -27.01
CA SER A 332 2.37 -11.89 -26.56
C SER A 332 1.70 -11.51 -25.24
N VAL A 333 0.56 -12.13 -24.92
CA VAL A 333 -0.13 -11.95 -23.64
C VAL A 333 0.82 -12.21 -22.46
N GLU A 334 1.64 -13.26 -22.54
CA GLU A 334 2.62 -13.59 -21.50
C GLU A 334 3.65 -12.49 -21.28
N GLN A 335 4.12 -11.85 -22.36
CA GLN A 335 5.09 -10.76 -22.25
C GLN A 335 4.45 -9.52 -21.62
N LEU A 336 3.21 -9.21 -21.99
CA LEU A 336 2.48 -8.09 -21.40
C LEU A 336 2.20 -8.30 -19.91
N ILE A 337 1.79 -9.52 -19.50
CA ILE A 337 1.58 -9.84 -18.08
C ILE A 337 2.92 -9.80 -17.32
N ALA A 338 4.02 -10.29 -17.92
CA ALA A 338 5.34 -10.21 -17.31
C ALA A 338 5.72 -8.76 -16.97
N LEU A 339 5.48 -7.82 -17.88
CA LEU A 339 5.72 -6.39 -17.64
C LEU A 339 4.89 -5.84 -16.47
N VAL A 340 3.62 -6.23 -16.36
CA VAL A 340 2.75 -5.86 -15.22
C VAL A 340 3.30 -6.40 -13.91
N VAL A 341 3.66 -7.69 -13.90
CA VAL A 341 4.25 -8.36 -12.73
C VAL A 341 5.53 -7.66 -12.31
N GLU A 342 6.49 -7.45 -13.22
CA GLU A 342 7.77 -6.81 -12.93
C GLU A 342 7.60 -5.41 -12.34
N ARG A 343 6.69 -4.60 -12.91
CA ARG A 343 6.41 -3.24 -12.42
C ARG A 343 5.82 -3.23 -11.01
N LEU A 344 4.82 -4.07 -10.75
CA LEU A 344 4.22 -4.18 -9.42
C LEU A 344 5.18 -4.78 -8.40
N GLN A 345 6.04 -5.71 -8.82
CA GLN A 345 7.06 -6.32 -7.98
C GLN A 345 8.11 -5.28 -7.57
N LEU A 346 8.60 -4.47 -8.51
CA LEU A 346 9.51 -3.36 -8.23
C LEU A 346 8.88 -2.37 -7.23
N PHE A 347 7.62 -1.98 -7.46
CA PHE A 347 6.89 -1.13 -6.53
C PHE A 347 6.78 -1.75 -5.12
N SER A 348 6.42 -3.05 -5.03
CA SER A 348 6.34 -3.78 -3.76
C SER A 348 7.67 -3.77 -2.99
N TYR A 349 8.79 -3.96 -3.71
CA TYR A 349 10.11 -3.89 -3.10
C TYR A 349 10.46 -2.51 -2.59
N ILE A 350 10.11 -1.45 -3.33
CA ILE A 350 10.34 -0.08 -2.87
C ILE A 350 9.55 0.18 -1.59
N ILE A 351 8.25 -0.14 -1.57
CA ILE A 351 7.37 0.05 -0.41
C ILE A 351 7.87 -0.68 0.84
N CYS A 352 8.39 -1.90 0.67
CA CYS A 352 8.87 -2.73 1.77
C CYS A 352 10.36 -2.50 2.11
N GLN A 353 11.07 -1.60 1.41
CA GLN A 353 12.55 -1.50 1.35
C GLN A 353 13.25 -2.86 1.33
N ALA A 354 12.83 -3.74 0.43
CA ALA A 354 13.73 -4.81 0.05
C ALA A 354 14.94 -4.13 -0.61
N LEU A 355 16.16 -4.42 -0.12
CA LEU A 355 17.38 -3.94 -0.74
C LEU A 355 17.36 -4.37 -2.21
N MET A 356 17.26 -3.43 -3.16
CA MET A 356 17.29 -3.76 -4.58
C MET A 356 18.71 -3.61 -5.09
N LEU A 357 19.24 -4.65 -5.72
CA LEU A 357 20.61 -4.73 -6.24
C LEU A 357 20.59 -4.62 -7.76
N ARG A 358 21.41 -3.73 -8.34
CA ARG A 358 21.62 -3.69 -9.79
C ARG A 358 22.87 -4.45 -10.20
N CYS A 359 22.71 -5.50 -11.01
CA CYS A 359 23.84 -6.26 -11.54
C CYS A 359 24.77 -5.35 -12.37
N ALA A 360 26.03 -5.20 -11.98
CA ALA A 360 27.00 -4.45 -12.78
C ALA A 360 27.14 -4.98 -14.22
N ARG A 361 26.96 -6.29 -14.43
CA ARG A 361 27.12 -6.97 -15.72
C ARG A 361 25.92 -6.81 -16.65
N CYS A 362 24.75 -7.32 -16.26
CA CYS A 362 23.56 -7.31 -17.12
C CYS A 362 22.61 -6.12 -16.85
N LYS A 363 22.94 -5.26 -15.90
CA LYS A 363 22.15 -4.08 -15.48
C LYS A 363 20.76 -4.38 -14.93
N THR A 364 20.38 -5.67 -14.83
CA THR A 364 19.16 -6.14 -14.17
C THR A 364 19.22 -5.78 -12.68
N ILE A 365 18.21 -5.02 -12.24
CA ILE A 365 17.82 -4.79 -10.85
C ILE A 365 17.02 -5.99 -10.34
N PHE A 366 17.46 -6.58 -9.24
CA PHE A 366 16.78 -7.70 -8.60
C PHE A 366 16.78 -7.54 -7.07
N PRO A 367 15.91 -8.25 -6.35
CA PRO A 367 15.82 -8.14 -4.90
C PRO A 367 17.05 -8.79 -4.30
N SER A 368 17.65 -8.14 -3.32
CA SER A 368 18.68 -8.76 -2.51
C SER A 368 18.09 -9.99 -1.83
N PRO A 369 18.81 -11.12 -1.80
CA PRO A 369 18.45 -12.26 -0.97
C PRO A 369 18.48 -11.91 0.53
N MET A 370 19.05 -10.77 0.89
CA MET A 370 19.08 -10.25 2.25
C MET A 370 17.73 -9.67 2.67
N GLN A 371 17.12 -10.29 3.67
CA GLN A 371 15.96 -9.74 4.37
C GLN A 371 16.44 -8.97 5.61
N GLY A 372 15.99 -7.73 5.77
CA GLY A 372 16.32 -6.90 6.94
C GLY A 372 16.41 -5.41 6.58
N MET A 373 16.29 -4.53 7.58
CA MET A 373 16.46 -3.10 7.35
C MET A 373 17.91 -2.82 6.91
N ILE A 374 18.11 -1.92 5.94
CA ILE A 374 19.45 -1.52 5.47
C ILE A 374 20.35 -1.05 6.63
N SER A 375 19.75 -0.45 7.66
CA SER A 375 20.48 -0.02 8.86
C SER A 375 21.01 -1.16 9.73
N SER A 376 20.33 -2.31 9.76
CA SER A 376 20.80 -3.53 10.42
C SER A 376 21.86 -4.27 9.60
N LEU A 377 21.93 -4.02 8.29
CA LEU A 377 22.98 -4.55 7.41
C LEU A 377 24.33 -3.81 7.58
N LYS A 378 24.35 -2.64 8.23
CA LYS A 378 25.56 -1.80 8.37
C LYS A 378 26.52 -2.23 9.46
N LYS A 379 26.19 -3.24 10.29
CA LYS A 379 27.13 -3.81 11.27
C LYS A 379 26.89 -5.32 11.39
N SER A 380 27.97 -6.09 11.14
CA SER A 380 28.27 -7.44 11.65
C SER A 380 27.76 -8.76 11.01
N GLU A 381 27.02 -8.85 9.90
CA GLU A 381 26.56 -10.19 9.41
C GLU A 381 26.78 -10.54 7.93
N LEU A 382 27.75 -9.91 7.24
CA LEU A 382 27.94 -10.11 5.79
C LEU A 382 29.31 -10.56 5.32
N PHE A 383 30.20 -10.93 6.23
CA PHE A 383 31.45 -11.57 5.84
C PHE A 383 31.16 -12.95 5.23
N ASN A 384 31.47 -13.10 3.93
CA ASN A 384 31.49 -14.35 3.13
C ASN A 384 30.20 -14.81 2.41
N ASN A 385 29.14 -14.01 2.30
CA ASN A 385 27.99 -14.40 1.48
C ASN A 385 28.15 -13.97 0.02
N THR A 386 28.29 -14.94 -0.88
CA THR A 386 28.23 -14.70 -2.33
C THR A 386 26.79 -14.47 -2.77
N ILE A 387 26.49 -13.31 -3.39
CA ILE A 387 25.19 -13.06 -4.03
C ILE A 387 25.32 -13.43 -5.51
N GLN A 388 24.40 -14.25 -6.02
CA GLN A 388 24.31 -14.59 -7.44
C GLN A 388 23.21 -13.78 -8.12
N CYS A 389 23.54 -13.15 -9.25
CA CYS A 389 22.55 -12.53 -10.11
C CYS A 389 21.64 -13.62 -10.71
N PRO A 390 20.31 -13.57 -10.48
CA PRO A 390 19.40 -14.60 -10.97
C PRO A 390 19.26 -14.59 -12.50
N HIS A 391 19.62 -13.49 -13.15
CA HIS A 391 19.50 -13.33 -14.60
C HIS A 391 20.72 -13.85 -15.37
N CYS A 392 21.94 -13.55 -14.91
CA CYS A 392 23.17 -13.92 -15.64
C CYS A 392 24.10 -14.88 -14.88
N GLY A 393 23.71 -15.34 -13.69
CA GLY A 393 24.48 -16.29 -12.86
C GLY A 393 25.76 -15.69 -12.25
N PHE A 394 26.02 -14.41 -12.45
CA PHE A 394 27.25 -13.77 -11.99
C PHE A 394 27.27 -13.71 -10.45
N SER A 395 28.30 -14.32 -9.85
CA SER A 395 28.48 -14.48 -8.39
C SER A 395 29.43 -13.41 -7.87
N PHE A 396 29.13 -12.82 -6.71
CA PHE A 396 29.93 -11.71 -6.18
C PHE A 396 30.16 -11.83 -4.68
N LEU A 397 31.35 -11.44 -4.25
CA LEU A 397 31.66 -11.22 -2.84
C LEU A 397 31.08 -9.86 -2.41
N THR A 398 30.39 -9.84 -1.28
CA THR A 398 29.87 -8.62 -0.64
C THR A 398 30.95 -7.58 -0.35
N SER A 399 32.25 -7.90 -0.44
CA SER A 399 33.33 -6.94 -0.20
C SER A 399 33.70 -6.03 -1.38
N LYS A 400 33.05 -6.15 -2.55
CA LYS A 400 33.34 -5.32 -3.74
C LYS A 400 32.16 -4.42 -4.15
N PRO A 401 32.43 -3.22 -4.71
CA PRO A 401 31.41 -2.24 -5.10
C PRO A 401 30.70 -2.59 -6.43
N ASP A 402 30.37 -3.87 -6.63
CA ASP A 402 29.83 -4.36 -7.90
C ASP A 402 28.29 -4.35 -7.94
N PHE A 403 27.66 -3.90 -6.85
CA PHE A 403 26.23 -3.61 -6.77
C PHE A 403 25.99 -2.20 -6.30
N PHE A 404 25.08 -1.53 -7.00
CA PHE A 404 24.37 -0.39 -6.48
C PHE A 404 23.19 -0.92 -5.67
N TYR A 405 23.02 -0.39 -4.46
CA TYR A 405 21.72 -0.50 -3.81
C TYR A 405 20.92 0.75 -4.09
N TYR A 406 19.62 0.56 -4.25
CA TYR A 406 18.71 1.69 -4.17
C TYR A 406 18.44 1.93 -2.70
N SER A 407 18.96 3.04 -2.17
CA SER A 407 18.55 3.50 -0.86
C SER A 407 17.06 3.84 -0.89
N ASN A 408 16.46 4.04 0.28
CA ASN A 408 15.01 4.29 0.51
C ASN A 408 14.42 5.49 -0.25
N ILE A 409 15.23 6.13 -1.08
CA ILE A 409 15.04 7.40 -1.75
C ILE A 409 15.37 7.33 -3.24
N GLY A 410 15.58 6.13 -3.80
CA GLY A 410 15.78 5.86 -5.23
C GLY A 410 17.06 6.44 -5.84
N THR A 411 18.02 6.84 -5.01
CA THR A 411 19.37 7.14 -5.48
C THR A 411 20.15 5.82 -5.54
N GLU A 412 20.82 5.57 -6.67
CA GLU A 412 21.86 4.53 -6.71
C GLU A 412 22.96 4.96 -5.75
N GLU A 413 23.12 4.19 -4.68
CA GLU A 413 24.25 4.32 -3.79
C GLU A 413 25.14 3.10 -3.96
N LEU A 414 26.45 3.35 -4.02
CA LEU A 414 27.44 2.29 -3.97
C LEU A 414 27.39 1.66 -2.58
N ILE A 415 27.22 0.34 -2.47
CA ILE A 415 27.39 -0.31 -1.17
C ILE A 415 28.89 -0.35 -0.87
N LEU A 416 29.36 0.61 -0.07
CA LEU A 416 30.70 0.54 0.52
C LEU A 416 30.62 -0.26 1.81
N PHE A 417 30.96 -1.54 1.72
CA PHE A 417 31.20 -2.35 2.91
C PHE A 417 32.54 -1.93 3.50
N GLN A 418 32.50 -1.34 4.70
CA GLN A 418 33.73 -1.11 5.45
C GLN A 418 34.29 -2.48 5.86
N SER A 419 35.48 -2.81 5.38
CA SER A 419 36.27 -3.86 6.02
C SER A 419 36.66 -3.35 7.40
N GLU A 420 36.35 -4.10 8.45
CA GLU A 420 37.01 -3.88 9.73
C GLU A 420 38.51 -4.15 9.51
N SER A 421 39.31 -3.10 9.74
CA SER A 421 40.78 -3.15 9.69
C SER A 421 41.37 -3.84 10.90
#